data_AF-A0A2G9PJL0-F1
#
_entry.id   AF-A0A2G9PJL0-F1
#
_cell.length_a   1.000
_cell.length_b   1.000
_cell.length_c   1.000
_cell.angle_alpha   90.00
_cell.angle_beta   90.00
_cell.angle_gamma   90.00
#
_symmetry.space_group_name_H-M   'P 1'
#
loop_
_entity.id
_entity.type
_entity.pdbx_description
1 polymer ?
#
loop_
_entity_poly.entity_id
_entity_poly.type
_entity_poly.pdbx_seq_one_letter_code
_entity_poly.pdbx_strand_id
1 'polypeptide(L)'
;MNNSYLLRGQVMANKESQTTIGVVSFTDPRDLALAEEAEGYLKESHQELVGYLEGKGYRISDPHKLLKKTDGYFGVRSTREIERCIELLKQEGAACLIIGCWKWTEPQLVLRLVKELNIPVLLFTRLDSRWSGATCLTAVGASLWEGAPNRAALTHMRLADRMEGILPWVEGVG
;
A
#
# COMPACT_ATOMS: atom_id res chain seq x y z
N MET A 1 26.61 -11.44 46.03
CA MET A 1 26.91 -12.19 44.78
C MET A 1 25.64 -12.27 43.97
N ASN A 2 25.73 -11.81 42.72
CA ASN A 2 24.64 -11.57 41.77
C ASN A 2 23.85 -12.83 41.42
N ASN A 3 22.52 -12.71 41.40
CA ASN A 3 21.65 -13.62 40.66
C ASN A 3 20.67 -12.85 39.76
N SER A 4 21.19 -11.87 39.00
CA SER A 4 20.43 -10.96 38.14
C SER A 4 20.39 -11.37 36.66
N TYR A 5 20.91 -12.56 36.31
CA TYR A 5 21.02 -13.00 34.90
C TYR A 5 19.85 -13.84 34.38
N LEU A 6 18.91 -14.25 35.23
CA LEU A 6 17.79 -15.10 34.82
C LEU A 6 16.51 -14.34 34.40
N LEU A 7 16.46 -13.02 34.60
CA LEU A 7 15.28 -12.20 34.25
C LEU A 7 15.36 -11.50 32.89
N ARG A 8 16.50 -11.57 32.18
CA ARG A 8 16.62 -10.98 30.82
C ARG A 8 16.19 -11.92 29.70
N GLY A 9 16.00 -13.21 29.98
CA GLY A 9 15.63 -14.21 28.97
C GLY A 9 14.13 -14.41 28.75
N GLN A 10 13.26 -13.79 29.56
CA GLN A 10 11.80 -14.00 29.51
C GLN A 10 10.98 -12.74 29.24
N VAL A 11 11.61 -11.58 29.00
CA VAL A 11 10.91 -10.31 28.70
C VAL A 11 10.78 -10.06 27.19
N MET A 12 11.30 -10.96 26.33
CA MET A 12 11.25 -10.82 24.86
C MET A 12 10.26 -11.79 24.21
N ALA A 13 9.15 -12.07 24.90
CA ALA A 13 8.03 -12.84 24.36
C ALA A 13 6.71 -12.12 24.57
N ASN A 14 6.71 -10.79 24.44
CA ASN A 14 5.49 -10.05 24.12
C ASN A 14 5.42 -9.99 22.59
N LYS A 15 4.79 -10.99 21.99
CA LYS A 15 4.44 -10.98 20.56
C LYS A 15 3.28 -9.99 20.39
N GLU A 16 3.58 -8.71 20.60
CA GLU A 16 2.69 -7.58 20.34
C GLU A 16 2.26 -7.63 18.87
N SER A 17 0.99 -7.32 18.62
CA SER A 17 0.31 -7.57 17.35
C SER A 17 1.17 -7.16 16.16
N GLN A 18 1.54 -8.11 15.29
CA GLN A 18 2.16 -7.76 14.00
C GLN A 18 1.23 -6.78 13.28
N THR A 19 1.68 -5.54 13.12
CA THR A 19 0.96 -4.50 12.38
C THR A 19 0.56 -5.05 11.02
N THR A 20 -0.75 -5.13 10.75
CA THR A 20 -1.24 -5.54 9.44
C THR A 20 -1.12 -4.35 8.49
N ILE A 21 -0.31 -4.49 7.44
CA ILE A 21 -0.12 -3.46 6.42
C ILE A 21 -1.04 -3.77 5.23
N GLY A 22 -1.94 -2.84 4.91
CA GLY A 22 -2.69 -2.89 3.66
C GLY A 22 -1.81 -2.51 2.47
N VAL A 23 -1.84 -3.27 1.38
CA VAL A 23 -1.14 -2.92 0.13
C VAL A 23 -2.13 -2.94 -1.02
N VAL A 24 -2.28 -1.83 -1.73
CA VAL A 24 -3.20 -1.71 -2.87
C VAL A 24 -2.48 -1.04 -4.03
N SER A 25 -2.74 -1.52 -5.25
CA SER A 25 -2.24 -0.93 -6.48
C SER A 25 -3.36 -0.65 -7.46
N PHE A 26 -3.25 0.46 -8.16
CA PHE A 26 -4.30 0.95 -9.05
C PHE A 26 -3.78 1.00 -10.48
N THR A 27 -4.71 0.97 -11.43
CA THR A 27 -4.39 1.13 -12.84
C THR A 27 -5.31 2.14 -13.51
N ASP A 28 -4.88 2.56 -14.70
CA ASP A 28 -5.67 3.41 -15.57
C ASP A 28 -6.93 2.63 -16.01
N PRO A 29 -8.14 3.17 -15.77
CA PRO A 29 -9.38 2.54 -16.20
C PRO A 29 -9.61 2.63 -17.70
N ARG A 30 -8.81 3.40 -18.44
CA ARG A 30 -8.90 3.52 -19.90
C ARG A 30 -8.20 2.35 -20.57
N ASP A 31 -8.74 1.95 -21.72
CA ASP A 31 -8.09 0.95 -22.57
C ASP A 31 -6.96 1.63 -23.35
N LEU A 32 -5.73 1.27 -23.02
CA LEU A 32 -4.52 1.87 -23.58
C LEU A 32 -3.74 0.85 -24.41
N ALA A 33 -2.96 1.35 -25.37
CA ALA A 33 -1.90 0.55 -25.98
C ALA A 33 -0.94 0.05 -24.89
N LEU A 34 -0.45 -1.19 -25.02
CA LEU A 34 0.43 -1.86 -24.04
C LEU A 34 -0.21 -2.13 -22.66
N ALA A 35 -1.55 -2.24 -22.59
CA ALA A 35 -2.23 -2.58 -21.33
C ALA A 35 -1.66 -3.85 -20.67
N GLU A 36 -1.37 -4.89 -21.45
CA GLU A 36 -0.80 -6.15 -20.92
C GLU A 36 0.58 -5.95 -20.27
N GLU A 37 1.51 -5.28 -20.94
CA GLU A 37 2.85 -5.00 -20.40
C GLU A 37 2.76 -4.13 -19.14
N ALA A 38 1.89 -3.12 -19.17
CA ALA A 38 1.66 -2.21 -18.04
C ALA A 38 1.09 -2.95 -16.82
N GLU A 39 0.13 -3.86 -17.02
CA GLU A 39 -0.42 -4.68 -15.94
C GLU A 39 0.58 -5.71 -15.44
N GLY A 40 1.44 -6.25 -16.32
CA GLY A 40 2.56 -7.11 -15.96
C GLY A 40 3.52 -6.42 -15.00
N TYR A 41 4.03 -5.25 -15.38
CA TYR A 41 4.91 -4.44 -14.53
C TYR A 41 4.26 -4.07 -13.19
N LEU A 42 2.99 -3.67 -13.22
CA LEU A 42 2.24 -3.30 -12.02
C LEU A 42 2.11 -4.50 -11.06
N LYS A 43 1.75 -5.68 -11.59
CA LYS A 43 1.66 -6.92 -10.82
C LYS A 43 3.01 -7.32 -10.21
N GLU A 44 4.07 -7.31 -11.01
CA GLU A 44 5.42 -7.64 -10.56
C GLU A 44 5.89 -6.70 -9.44
N SER A 45 5.71 -5.38 -9.63
CA SER A 45 6.08 -4.37 -8.64
C SER A 45 5.28 -4.51 -7.34
N HIS A 46 3.98 -4.80 -7.45
CA HIS A 46 3.12 -5.07 -6.30
C HIS A 46 3.61 -6.31 -5.52
N GLN A 47 3.88 -7.41 -6.23
CA GLN A 47 4.32 -8.66 -5.63
C GLN A 47 5.70 -8.55 -5.00
N GLU A 48 6.62 -7.80 -5.62
CA GLU A 48 7.93 -7.49 -5.06
C GLU A 48 7.81 -6.71 -3.75
N LEU A 49 6.94 -5.68 -3.69
CA LEU A 49 6.67 -4.93 -2.47
C LEU A 49 6.07 -5.81 -1.37
N VAL A 50 5.06 -6.62 -1.70
CA VAL A 50 4.42 -7.54 -0.75
C VAL A 50 5.44 -8.55 -0.23
N GLY A 51 6.19 -9.20 -1.12
CA GLY A 51 7.21 -10.18 -0.75
C GLY A 51 8.35 -9.59 0.07
N TYR A 52 8.76 -8.34 -0.22
CA TYR A 52 9.73 -7.61 0.59
C TYR A 52 9.23 -7.43 2.02
N LEU A 53 8.00 -6.95 2.22
CA LEU A 53 7.44 -6.70 3.55
C LEU A 53 7.15 -8.00 4.32
N GLU A 54 6.63 -9.03 3.65
CA GLU A 54 6.47 -10.38 4.22
C GLU A 54 7.84 -10.94 4.65
N GLY A 55 8.88 -10.76 3.84
CA GLY A 55 10.27 -11.16 4.15
C GLY A 55 10.88 -10.40 5.33
N LYS A 56 10.36 -9.22 5.69
CA LYS A 56 10.70 -8.48 6.92
C LYS A 56 9.84 -8.90 8.12
N GLY A 57 8.91 -9.81 7.94
CA GLY A 57 8.06 -10.34 9.02
C GLY A 57 6.83 -9.48 9.31
N TYR A 58 6.38 -8.63 8.39
CA TYR A 58 5.09 -7.95 8.54
C TYR A 58 3.94 -8.83 8.05
N ARG A 59 2.76 -8.63 8.65
CA ARG A 59 1.52 -9.22 8.14
C ARG A 59 0.96 -8.31 7.05
N ILE A 60 0.69 -8.87 5.87
CA ILE A 60 0.17 -8.10 4.73
C ILE A 60 -1.30 -8.41 4.51
N SER A 61 -2.09 -7.35 4.40
CA SER A 61 -3.43 -7.39 3.83
C SER A 61 -3.36 -6.98 2.36
N ASP A 62 -3.50 -7.95 1.48
CA ASP A 62 -3.43 -7.79 0.03
C ASP A 62 -4.78 -8.16 -0.60
N PRO A 63 -5.66 -7.16 -0.83
CA PRO A 63 -6.94 -7.38 -1.50
C PRO A 63 -6.80 -8.00 -2.90
N HIS A 64 -5.70 -7.79 -3.62
CA HIS A 64 -5.54 -8.29 -4.99
C HIS A 64 -5.57 -9.82 -5.07
N LYS A 65 -5.17 -10.52 -4.00
CA LYS A 65 -5.30 -11.99 -3.89
C LYS A 65 -6.76 -12.47 -3.95
N LEU A 66 -7.71 -11.60 -3.60
CA LEU A 66 -9.13 -11.94 -3.45
C LEU A 66 -10.05 -11.19 -4.44
N LEU A 67 -9.51 -10.19 -5.15
CA LEU A 67 -10.18 -9.57 -6.28
C LEU A 67 -10.22 -10.58 -7.44
N LYS A 68 -11.36 -11.26 -7.59
CA LYS A 68 -11.62 -12.23 -8.69
C LYS A 68 -11.83 -11.49 -10.02
N LYS A 69 -10.77 -10.91 -10.56
CA LYS A 69 -10.78 -10.18 -11.83
C LYS A 69 -10.81 -11.14 -13.02
N THR A 70 -11.60 -10.81 -14.04
CA THR A 70 -11.76 -11.61 -15.28
C THR A 70 -11.43 -10.81 -16.54
N ASP A 71 -11.10 -9.53 -16.40
CA ASP A 71 -10.87 -8.57 -17.48
C ASP A 71 -9.38 -8.47 -17.89
N GLY A 72 -8.51 -9.29 -17.29
CA GLY A 72 -7.07 -9.28 -17.57
C GLY A 72 -6.27 -8.20 -16.85
N TYR A 73 -6.93 -7.32 -16.08
CA TYR A 73 -6.26 -6.29 -15.29
C TYR A 73 -5.88 -6.83 -13.90
N PHE A 74 -4.75 -6.38 -13.36
CA PHE A 74 -4.36 -6.62 -11.98
C PHE A 74 -4.75 -5.43 -11.09
N GLY A 75 -4.49 -4.21 -11.55
CA GLY A 75 -4.73 -2.99 -10.77
C GLY A 75 -6.22 -2.74 -10.50
N VAL A 76 -6.51 -2.09 -9.37
CA VAL A 76 -7.87 -1.59 -9.08
C VAL A 76 -8.22 -0.47 -10.04
N ARG A 77 -9.36 -0.58 -10.74
CA ARG A 77 -9.81 0.39 -11.77
C ARG A 77 -11.29 0.75 -11.70
N SER A 78 -12.03 0.27 -10.70
CA SER A 78 -13.47 0.54 -10.59
C SER A 78 -13.93 0.79 -9.15
N THR A 79 -15.04 1.52 -9.03
CA THR A 79 -15.76 1.73 -7.77
C THR A 79 -16.05 0.42 -7.02
N ARG A 80 -16.51 -0.62 -7.72
CA ARG A 80 -16.86 -1.90 -7.11
C ARG A 80 -15.65 -2.61 -6.51
N GLU A 81 -14.51 -2.53 -7.18
CA GLU A 81 -13.25 -3.07 -6.66
C GLU A 81 -12.76 -2.28 -5.45
N ILE A 82 -12.96 -0.96 -5.42
CA ILE A 82 -12.63 -0.12 -4.25
C ILE A 82 -13.46 -0.52 -3.05
N GLU A 83 -14.77 -0.67 -3.20
CA GLU A 83 -15.66 -1.16 -2.14
C GLU A 83 -15.16 -2.50 -1.59
N ARG A 84 -14.77 -3.41 -2.48
CA ARG A 84 -14.22 -4.71 -2.08
C ARG A 84 -12.87 -4.60 -1.37
N CYS A 85 -11.98 -3.71 -1.82
CA CYS A 85 -10.71 -3.45 -1.13
C CYS A 85 -10.94 -2.92 0.29
N ILE A 86 -11.86 -1.97 0.45
CA ILE A 86 -12.21 -1.41 1.76
C ILE A 86 -12.69 -2.49 2.72
N GLU A 87 -13.62 -3.36 2.27
CA GLU A 87 -14.11 -4.48 3.06
C GLU A 87 -12.98 -5.39 3.53
N LEU A 88 -12.12 -5.83 2.60
CA LEU A 88 -11.04 -6.76 2.87
C LEU A 88 -10.01 -6.17 3.84
N LEU A 89 -9.59 -4.91 3.61
CA LEU A 89 -8.64 -4.22 4.47
C LEU A 89 -9.19 -4.01 5.89
N LYS A 90 -10.48 -3.68 6.02
CA LYS A 90 -11.15 -3.56 7.33
C LYS A 90 -11.28 -4.91 8.03
N GLN A 91 -11.66 -5.96 7.31
CA GLN A 91 -11.79 -7.32 7.85
C GLN A 91 -10.46 -7.87 8.37
N GLU A 92 -9.36 -7.58 7.68
CA GLU A 92 -8.02 -8.03 8.10
C GLU A 92 -7.35 -7.13 9.14
N GLY A 93 -8.00 -6.01 9.48
CA GLY A 93 -7.52 -5.06 10.48
C GLY A 93 -6.28 -4.29 10.04
N ALA A 94 -6.25 -3.84 8.78
CA ALA A 94 -5.15 -3.02 8.27
C ALA A 94 -4.97 -1.75 9.11
N ALA A 95 -3.78 -1.58 9.71
CA ALA A 95 -3.44 -0.46 10.57
C ALA A 95 -2.87 0.73 9.77
N CYS A 96 -2.29 0.47 8.61
CA CYS A 96 -1.85 1.46 7.63
C CYS A 96 -2.02 0.94 6.21
N LEU A 97 -1.91 1.85 5.24
CA LEU A 97 -2.08 1.58 3.82
C LEU A 97 -0.85 2.04 3.04
N ILE A 98 -0.28 1.15 2.24
CA ILE A 98 0.68 1.49 1.20
C ILE A 98 -0.03 1.42 -0.15
N ILE A 99 0.02 2.52 -0.89
CA ILE A 99 -0.55 2.63 -2.23
C ILE A 99 0.59 2.62 -3.24
N GLY A 100 0.62 1.59 -4.08
CA GLY A 100 1.55 1.45 -5.19
C GLY A 100 1.17 2.38 -6.34
N CYS A 101 1.91 3.47 -6.50
CA CYS A 101 1.82 4.44 -7.58
C CYS A 101 2.72 4.03 -8.76
N TRP A 102 2.61 2.79 -9.25
CA TRP A 102 3.55 2.22 -10.23
C TRP A 102 3.46 2.84 -11.63
N LYS A 103 2.22 3.16 -12.04
CA LYS A 103 1.86 3.85 -13.28
C LYS A 103 0.67 4.75 -13.03
N TRP A 104 0.28 5.53 -14.03
CA TRP A 104 -0.90 6.39 -13.98
C TRP A 104 -2.17 5.61 -13.56
N THR A 105 -2.95 6.25 -12.71
CA THR A 105 -4.30 5.85 -12.27
C THR A 105 -5.14 7.10 -12.07
N GLU A 106 -6.47 6.96 -12.07
CA GLU A 106 -7.35 8.07 -11.70
C GLU A 106 -7.27 8.36 -10.19
N PRO A 107 -6.86 9.58 -9.77
CA PRO A 107 -6.71 9.93 -8.37
C PRO A 107 -8.00 9.81 -7.56
N GLN A 108 -9.17 9.93 -8.21
CA GLN A 108 -10.47 9.81 -7.55
C GLN A 108 -10.72 8.43 -6.95
N LEU A 109 -10.18 7.35 -7.56
CA LEU A 109 -10.27 6.01 -6.99
C LEU A 109 -9.47 5.93 -5.69
N VAL A 110 -8.27 6.51 -5.67
CA VAL A 110 -7.41 6.57 -4.49
C VAL A 110 -8.04 7.42 -3.38
N LEU A 111 -8.56 8.60 -3.73
CA LEU A 111 -9.26 9.49 -2.81
C LEU A 111 -10.41 8.78 -2.09
N ARG A 112 -11.20 8.00 -2.82
CA ARG A 112 -12.30 7.23 -2.25
C ARG A 112 -11.80 6.18 -1.26
N LEU A 113 -10.77 5.41 -1.62
CA LEU A 113 -10.17 4.41 -0.72
C LEU A 113 -9.66 5.05 0.58
N VAL A 114 -8.89 6.14 0.46
CA VAL A 114 -8.30 6.84 1.61
C VAL A 114 -9.36 7.48 2.49
N LYS A 115 -10.41 8.07 1.89
CA LYS A 115 -11.55 8.64 2.63
C LYS A 115 -12.21 7.62 3.54
N GLU A 116 -12.47 6.41 3.03
CA GLU A 116 -13.24 5.36 3.71
C GLU A 116 -12.45 4.57 4.75
N LEU A 117 -11.12 4.47 4.59
CA LEU A 117 -10.26 3.77 5.55
C LEU A 117 -9.80 4.68 6.68
N ASN A 118 -9.40 5.92 6.37
CA ASN A 118 -8.89 6.89 7.35
C ASN A 118 -7.79 6.32 8.27
N ILE A 119 -6.87 5.55 7.68
CA ILE A 119 -5.66 5.02 8.33
C ILE A 119 -4.42 5.65 7.67
N PRO A 120 -3.25 5.72 8.34
CA PRO A 120 -2.03 6.29 7.77
C PRO A 120 -1.71 5.76 6.37
N VAL A 121 -1.35 6.67 5.46
CA VAL A 121 -1.12 6.35 4.04
C VAL A 121 0.32 6.66 3.66
N LEU A 122 0.96 5.70 3.00
CA LEU A 122 2.20 5.88 2.25
C LEU A 122 1.92 5.68 0.76
N LEU A 123 2.25 6.68 -0.05
CA LEU A 123 2.30 6.53 -1.50
C LEU A 123 3.72 6.11 -1.88
N PHE A 124 3.85 5.02 -2.64
CA PHE A 124 5.13 4.45 -3.01
C PHE A 124 5.23 4.20 -4.52
N THR A 125 6.39 4.48 -5.12
CA THR A 125 6.72 4.08 -6.49
C THR A 125 8.19 3.76 -6.62
N ARG A 126 8.56 3.01 -7.66
CA ARG A 126 9.92 3.00 -8.20
C ARG A 126 10.10 4.09 -9.26
N LEU A 127 11.32 4.53 -9.47
CA LEU A 127 11.64 5.47 -10.56
C LEU A 127 12.03 4.68 -11.80
N ASP A 128 11.11 4.57 -12.74
CA ASP A 128 11.34 3.98 -14.06
C ASP A 128 10.83 4.95 -15.13
N SER A 129 11.71 5.36 -16.05
CA SER A 129 11.36 6.25 -17.16
C SER A 129 10.29 5.69 -18.12
N ARG A 130 10.08 4.38 -18.14
CA ARG A 130 9.06 3.71 -18.96
C ARG A 130 7.65 3.90 -18.42
N TRP A 131 7.53 4.10 -17.10
CA TRP A 131 6.26 4.11 -16.40
C TRP A 131 6.00 5.45 -15.73
N SER A 132 4.75 5.86 -15.70
CA SER A 132 4.34 7.16 -15.14
C SER A 132 4.22 7.15 -13.62
N GLY A 133 5.06 6.39 -12.91
CA GLY A 133 4.95 6.19 -11.47
C GLY A 133 5.24 7.46 -10.65
N ALA A 134 6.29 8.21 -11.00
CA ALA A 134 6.58 9.50 -10.37
C ALA A 134 5.46 10.53 -10.60
N THR A 135 4.89 10.56 -11.81
CA THR A 135 3.73 11.41 -12.14
C THR A 135 2.49 11.00 -11.35
N CYS A 136 2.24 9.69 -11.21
CA CYS A 136 1.15 9.16 -10.41
C CYS A 136 1.31 9.54 -8.94
N LEU A 137 2.50 9.35 -8.37
CA LEU A 137 2.83 9.70 -6.98
C LEU A 137 2.55 11.18 -6.68
N THR A 138 2.97 12.08 -7.57
CA THR A 138 2.77 13.52 -7.37
C THR A 138 1.30 13.93 -7.55
N ALA A 139 0.63 13.42 -8.59
CA ALA A 139 -0.77 13.72 -8.87
C ALA A 139 -1.71 13.20 -7.77
N VAL A 140 -1.55 11.94 -7.36
CA VAL A 140 -2.34 11.35 -6.27
C VAL A 140 -2.10 12.10 -4.97
N GLY A 141 -0.85 12.42 -4.64
CA GLY A 141 -0.54 13.19 -3.43
C GLY A 141 -1.17 14.59 -3.42
N ALA A 142 -1.12 15.29 -4.55
CA ALA A 142 -1.79 16.57 -4.71
C ALA A 142 -3.32 16.45 -4.54
N SER A 143 -3.93 15.44 -5.17
CA SER A 143 -5.37 15.19 -5.03
C SER A 143 -5.78 14.84 -3.61
N LEU A 144 -4.97 14.08 -2.86
CA LEU A 144 -5.23 13.80 -1.43
C LEU A 144 -5.22 15.07 -0.59
N TRP A 145 -4.28 16.00 -0.85
CA TRP A 145 -4.24 17.29 -0.17
C TRP A 145 -5.40 18.21 -0.55
N GLU A 146 -5.75 18.26 -1.83
CA GLU A 146 -6.85 19.11 -2.31
C GLU A 146 -8.20 18.60 -1.81
N GLY A 147 -8.45 17.30 -1.92
CA GLY A 147 -9.69 16.68 -1.44
C GLY A 147 -9.79 16.63 0.08
N ALA A 148 -8.64 16.56 0.77
CA ALA A 148 -8.48 16.52 2.23
C ALA A 148 -9.58 15.73 2.99
N PRO A 149 -9.96 14.51 2.55
CA PRO A 149 -11.12 13.82 3.11
C PRO A 149 -10.97 13.48 4.59
N ASN A 150 -9.74 13.41 5.10
CA ASN A 150 -9.42 13.11 6.49
C ASN A 150 -7.95 13.44 6.82
N ARG A 151 -7.53 13.21 8.08
CA ARG A 151 -6.16 13.46 8.54
C ARG A 151 -5.13 12.64 7.76
N ALA A 152 -5.43 11.37 7.47
CA ALA A 152 -4.50 10.51 6.75
C ALA A 152 -4.21 11.02 5.34
N ALA A 153 -5.19 11.60 4.66
CA ALA A 153 -4.98 12.25 3.37
C ALA A 153 -4.13 13.53 3.48
N LEU A 154 -4.23 14.29 4.57
CA LEU A 154 -3.40 15.48 4.80
C LEU A 154 -1.95 15.14 5.15
N THR A 155 -1.74 14.05 5.87
CA THR A 155 -0.43 13.65 6.40
C THR A 155 0.17 12.43 5.69
N HIS A 156 -0.30 12.11 4.48
CA HIS A 156 0.25 10.99 3.72
C HIS A 156 1.74 11.21 3.44
N MET A 157 2.53 10.15 3.50
CA MET A 157 3.93 10.18 3.12
C MET A 157 4.08 9.82 1.63
N ARG A 158 5.10 10.36 0.97
CA ARG A 158 5.47 9.99 -0.40
C ARG A 158 6.90 9.48 -0.39
N LEU A 159 7.11 8.31 -0.99
CA LEU A 159 8.43 7.69 -1.10
C LEU A 159 8.64 7.19 -2.52
N ALA A 160 9.80 7.49 -3.08
CA ALA A 160 10.21 7.02 -4.39
C ALA A 160 11.50 6.20 -4.26
N ASP A 161 11.53 5.08 -4.99
CA ASP A 161 12.67 4.19 -5.22
C ASP A 161 13.11 3.32 -4.03
N ARG A 162 13.42 3.91 -2.88
CA ARG A 162 14.05 3.21 -1.76
C ARG A 162 13.04 2.45 -0.89
N MET A 163 12.80 1.16 -1.18
CA MET A 163 11.89 0.29 -0.39
C MET A 163 12.28 0.21 1.10
N GLU A 164 13.56 0.37 1.44
CA GLU A 164 14.04 0.37 2.82
C GLU A 164 13.45 1.52 3.64
N GLY A 165 13.09 2.63 2.99
CA GLY A 165 12.43 3.77 3.62
C GLY A 165 11.00 3.49 4.10
N ILE A 166 10.40 2.38 3.67
CA ILE A 166 9.06 1.96 4.10
C ILE A 166 9.08 1.49 5.55
N LEU A 167 10.14 0.78 5.97
CA LEU A 167 10.23 0.15 7.30
C LEU A 167 10.13 1.17 8.45
N PRO A 168 10.96 2.23 8.50
CA PRO A 168 10.85 3.22 9.57
C PRO A 168 9.51 3.96 9.58
N TRP A 169 8.84 4.07 8.41
CA TRP A 169 7.50 4.65 8.36
C TRP A 169 6.45 3.72 8.99
N VAL A 170 6.49 2.42 8.66
CA VAL A 170 5.59 1.42 9.27
C VAL A 170 5.80 1.34 10.78
N GLU A 171 7.04 1.36 11.24
CA GLU A 171 7.38 1.37 12.67
C GLU A 171 6.80 2.58 13.40
N GLY A 172 6.73 3.76 12.74
CA GLY A 172 6.13 4.96 13.31
C GLY A 172 4.59 4.99 13.33
N VAL A 173 3.92 4.01 12.74
CA VAL A 173 2.45 3.85 12.82
C VAL A 173 2.02 3.16 14.13
N GLY A 174 2.89 2.31 14.68
CA GLY A 174 2.65 1.51 15.90
C GLY A 174 2.85 2.28 17.19
#